data_AF-A0A6A6AAE3-F1
#
_entry.id   AF-A0A6A6AAE3-F1
#
_cell.length_a   1.000
_cell.length_b   1.000
_cell.length_c   1.000
_cell.angle_alpha   90.00
_cell.angle_beta   90.00
_cell.angle_gamma   90.00
#
_symmetry.space_group_name_H-M   'P 1'
#
loop_
_entity.id
_entity.type
_entity.pdbx_description
1 polymer ?
#
loop_
_entity_poly.entity_id
_entity_poly.type
_entity_poly.pdbx_seq_one_letter_code
_entity_poly.pdbx_strand_id
1 'polypeptide(L)'
;MSGQLNDVFSIEDYMRANEAEHVARLAARETNKQMPPTKKPKTSENNTPLQPVAVGARSSDHMVALHDKFQKLGIPQPIFTFAGRSDLGWTVEVSFPGMDVAELQNGLKEEGMFNSKPEAKEAISKSALELILALENEGKVTKPEKAKKGKAGVTASVSQLGEGQKVEQGPNYVGQLLEFQRARSAPQPTYTDYAVGTRFACLLSLSSHADEFGSLESTHSTKKAARQEAARHAVDHFKAQGLWPESFTDVGGIKKKKAQSTTPQIIPSKTPSSSSPANDNKTSGPIPLSTTTSGQTSYAQRVAQLAADLSLPTPEWIYTASPNPAHKDFHNVVCVFRHSGQHKGPIGEVRNVFGKKKAKEECARLTLEYLEEVMQQRVDYGMKMMQGIRGAESARDGAVGTALEGEAEAVRKKREVVVDEDEDAFEDAMEEVET
;
A
#
# COMPACT_ATOMS: atom_id res chain seq x y z
N MET A 1 62.62 -34.64 19.10
CA MET A 1 62.86 -33.55 18.13
C MET A 1 61.84 -32.47 18.44
N SER A 2 62.28 -31.34 18.98
CA SER A 2 61.39 -30.27 19.44
C SER A 2 61.71 -29.01 18.65
N GLY A 3 60.92 -28.74 17.61
CA GLY A 3 60.99 -27.51 16.83
C GLY A 3 60.05 -26.47 17.42
N GLN A 4 60.55 -25.25 17.64
CA GLN A 4 59.83 -24.19 18.34
C GLN A 4 58.81 -23.51 17.42
N LEU A 5 57.55 -23.48 17.85
CA LEU A 5 56.54 -22.52 17.39
C LEU A 5 56.45 -21.42 18.44
N ASN A 6 56.97 -20.23 18.14
CA ASN A 6 56.78 -18.99 18.91
C ASN A 6 57.19 -17.80 18.03
N ASP A 7 56.49 -17.62 16.91
CA ASP A 7 56.54 -16.36 16.15
C ASP A 7 55.26 -15.57 16.45
N VAL A 8 55.20 -15.05 17.68
CA VAL A 8 54.11 -14.17 18.12
C VAL A 8 54.47 -12.76 17.70
N PHE A 9 53.98 -12.35 16.53
CA PHE A 9 54.00 -10.95 16.11
C PHE A 9 53.36 -10.10 17.21
N SER A 10 54.17 -9.32 17.92
CA SER A 10 53.67 -8.41 18.96
C SER A 10 52.85 -7.30 18.31
N ILE A 11 51.82 -6.85 19.02
CA ILE A 11 50.90 -5.82 18.53
C ILE A 11 51.64 -4.50 18.26
N GLU A 12 52.73 -4.24 18.99
CA GLU A 12 53.61 -3.09 18.82
C GLU A 12 54.34 -3.10 17.47
N ASP A 13 54.74 -4.26 16.94
CA ASP A 13 55.37 -4.36 15.61
C ASP A 13 54.34 -4.17 14.48
N TYR A 14 53.11 -4.69 14.65
CA TYR A 14 52.01 -4.40 13.71
C TYR A 14 51.64 -2.90 13.70
N MET A 15 51.60 -2.26 14.88
CA MET A 15 51.36 -0.81 14.97
C MET A 15 52.48 -0.01 14.30
N ARG A 16 53.76 -0.38 14.53
CA ARG A 16 54.91 0.32 13.93
C ARG A 16 54.99 0.15 12.40
N ALA A 17 54.55 -1.00 11.87
CA ALA A 17 54.49 -1.23 10.42
C ALA A 17 53.42 -0.36 9.72
N ASN A 18 52.29 -0.08 10.39
CA ASN A 18 51.16 0.65 9.80
C ASN A 18 51.12 2.15 10.15
N GLU A 19 51.99 2.62 11.04
CA GLU A 19 52.04 4.02 11.49
C GLU A 19 52.25 5.00 10.31
N ALA A 20 53.12 4.67 9.37
CA ALA A 20 53.39 5.49 8.19
C ALA A 20 52.14 5.69 7.29
N GLU A 21 51.34 4.64 7.10
CA GLU A 21 50.12 4.71 6.30
C GLU A 21 49.02 5.50 7.04
N HIS A 22 48.91 5.34 8.36
CA HIS A 22 47.97 6.10 9.17
C HIS A 22 48.28 7.61 9.16
N VAL A 23 49.57 7.98 9.28
CA VAL A 23 50.03 9.38 9.18
C VAL A 23 49.77 9.95 7.79
N ALA A 24 50.05 9.20 6.71
CA ALA A 24 49.72 9.63 5.34
C ALA A 24 48.21 9.88 5.15
N ARG A 25 47.36 9.03 5.74
CA ARG A 25 45.89 9.19 5.67
C ARG A 25 45.38 10.40 6.45
N LEU A 26 46.04 10.79 7.54
CA LEU A 26 45.73 12.02 8.27
C LEU A 26 46.16 13.26 7.50
N ALA A 27 47.37 13.28 6.94
CA ALA A 27 47.87 14.39 6.11
C ALA A 27 46.95 14.65 4.89
N ALA A 28 46.51 13.59 4.20
CA ALA A 28 45.54 13.67 3.10
C ALA A 28 44.15 14.20 3.52
N ARG A 29 43.82 14.17 4.81
CA ARG A 29 42.55 14.69 5.36
C ARG A 29 42.65 16.15 5.80
N GLU A 30 43.86 16.63 6.12
CA GLU A 30 44.11 18.04 6.44
C GLU A 30 44.22 18.91 5.19
N THR A 31 44.87 18.43 4.13
CA THR A 31 44.91 19.13 2.83
C THR A 31 43.49 19.36 2.26
N ASN A 32 42.57 18.44 2.52
CA ASN A 32 41.17 18.54 2.09
C ASN A 32 40.29 19.43 2.99
N LYS A 33 40.84 19.98 4.10
CA LYS A 33 40.14 20.92 5.00
C LYS A 33 40.50 22.39 4.79
N GLN A 34 41.56 22.70 4.03
CA GLN A 34 42.06 24.08 3.86
C GLN A 34 41.58 24.80 2.60
N MET A 35 40.73 24.18 1.77
CA MET A 35 40.04 24.93 0.71
C MET A 35 38.73 25.55 1.25
N PRO A 36 38.61 26.90 1.34
CA PRO A 36 37.35 27.52 1.70
C PRO A 36 36.29 27.25 0.62
N PRO A 37 34.99 27.16 0.98
CA PRO A 37 33.94 26.91 0.01
C PRO A 37 33.79 28.12 -0.93
N THR A 38 34.41 28.02 -2.10
CA THR A 38 34.19 28.96 -3.20
C THR A 38 32.73 28.94 -3.58
N LYS A 39 32.05 30.07 -3.36
CA LYS A 39 30.64 30.26 -3.73
C LYS A 39 30.50 29.96 -5.22
N LYS A 40 29.86 28.83 -5.56
CA LYS A 40 29.50 28.52 -6.95
C LYS A 40 28.67 29.69 -7.50
N PRO A 41 29.09 30.36 -8.59
CA PRO A 41 28.24 31.36 -9.22
C PRO A 41 26.93 30.68 -9.66
N LYS A 42 25.81 31.36 -9.44
CA LYS A 42 24.53 31.02 -10.06
C LYS A 42 24.62 31.36 -11.55
N THR A 43 25.22 30.47 -12.34
CA THR A 43 25.09 30.50 -13.79
C THR A 43 23.67 30.06 -14.14
N SER A 44 22.83 31.03 -14.48
CA SER A 44 21.60 30.78 -15.24
C SER A 44 21.97 30.26 -16.64
N GLU A 45 21.05 29.53 -17.26
CA GLU A 45 21.12 29.16 -18.68
C GLU A 45 22.33 28.31 -19.08
N ASN A 46 22.23 27.00 -18.83
CA ASN A 46 22.81 26.03 -19.75
C ASN A 46 21.68 25.19 -20.33
N ASN A 47 21.12 25.67 -21.43
CA ASN A 47 19.97 25.06 -22.12
C ASN A 47 20.44 23.94 -23.05
N THR A 48 21.20 22.98 -22.51
CA THR A 48 21.55 21.76 -23.24
C THR A 48 20.26 20.99 -23.48
N PRO A 49 19.90 20.66 -24.74
CA PRO A 49 18.66 19.94 -25.02
C PRO A 49 18.67 18.61 -24.27
N LEU A 50 17.66 18.42 -23.40
CA LEU A 50 17.55 17.25 -22.53
C LEU A 50 17.34 15.99 -23.39
N GLN A 51 18.43 15.30 -23.72
CA GLN A 51 18.36 14.09 -24.53
C GLN A 51 17.56 13.00 -23.77
N PRO A 52 16.58 12.35 -24.43
CA PRO A 52 15.79 11.29 -23.81
C PRO A 52 16.67 10.10 -23.43
N VAL A 53 16.80 9.82 -22.13
CA VAL A 53 17.51 8.65 -21.61
C VAL A 53 16.53 7.48 -21.54
N ALA A 54 16.91 6.29 -22.00
CA ALA A 54 16.09 5.09 -21.87
C ALA A 54 15.98 4.64 -20.40
N VAL A 55 14.76 4.36 -19.93
CA VAL A 55 14.43 4.03 -18.52
C VAL A 55 13.62 2.72 -18.38
N GLY A 56 13.35 2.01 -19.47
CA GLY A 56 12.77 0.66 -19.46
C GLY A 56 13.65 -0.33 -20.25
N ALA A 57 13.91 -1.57 -19.81
CA ALA A 57 13.40 -2.27 -18.63
C ALA A 57 14.55 -2.65 -17.67
N ARG A 58 14.39 -2.39 -16.35
CA ARG A 58 15.36 -2.72 -15.29
C ARG A 58 14.96 -3.94 -14.43
N SER A 59 14.10 -4.80 -14.95
CA SER A 59 13.95 -6.16 -14.43
C SER A 59 14.91 -7.04 -15.21
N SER A 60 15.98 -7.50 -14.57
CA SER A 60 16.92 -8.45 -15.17
C SER A 60 16.23 -9.76 -15.53
N ASP A 61 16.72 -10.44 -16.56
CA ASP A 61 16.13 -11.68 -17.07
C ASP A 61 16.01 -12.75 -15.98
N HIS A 62 17.01 -12.83 -15.10
CA HIS A 62 17.01 -13.72 -13.94
C HIS A 62 15.87 -13.43 -12.96
N MET A 63 15.54 -12.16 -12.72
CA MET A 63 14.44 -11.77 -11.84
C MET A 63 13.08 -12.12 -12.44
N VAL A 64 12.91 -11.96 -13.75
CA VAL A 64 11.69 -12.36 -14.47
C VAL A 64 11.52 -13.88 -14.45
N ALA A 65 12.60 -14.62 -14.75
CA ALA A 65 12.60 -16.08 -14.72
C ALA A 65 12.36 -16.66 -13.31
N LEU A 66 12.89 -15.99 -12.27
CA LEU A 66 12.62 -16.33 -10.87
C LEU A 66 11.12 -16.18 -10.56
N HIS A 67 10.54 -15.01 -10.82
CA HIS A 67 9.11 -14.75 -10.58
C HIS A 67 8.19 -15.74 -11.34
N ASP A 68 8.51 -16.07 -12.59
CA ASP A 68 7.77 -17.06 -13.39
C ASP A 68 7.90 -18.49 -12.81
N LYS A 69 9.08 -18.88 -12.29
CA LYS A 69 9.25 -20.14 -11.55
C LYS A 69 8.40 -20.19 -10.28
N PHE A 70 8.43 -19.16 -9.44
CA PHE A 70 7.58 -19.09 -8.24
C PHE A 70 6.09 -19.22 -8.60
N GLN A 71 5.64 -18.50 -9.63
CA GLN A 71 4.25 -18.55 -10.10
C GLN A 71 3.86 -19.93 -10.63
N LYS A 72 4.75 -20.62 -11.36
CA LYS A 72 4.54 -21.99 -11.87
C LYS A 72 4.49 -23.05 -10.76
N LEU A 73 5.22 -22.83 -9.68
CA LEU A 73 5.25 -23.70 -8.50
C LEU A 73 4.13 -23.37 -7.50
N GLY A 74 3.44 -22.23 -7.64
CA GLY A 74 2.40 -21.79 -6.71
C GLY A 74 2.92 -21.30 -5.36
N ILE A 75 4.22 -20.98 -5.28
CA ILE A 75 4.90 -20.56 -4.06
C ILE A 75 4.75 -19.02 -3.90
N PRO A 76 4.60 -18.48 -2.67
CA PRO A 76 4.59 -17.04 -2.42
C PRO A 76 5.81 -16.31 -3.01
N GLN A 77 5.62 -15.07 -3.43
CA GLN A 77 6.67 -14.28 -4.09
C GLN A 77 7.83 -13.97 -3.13
N PRO A 78 9.09 -14.01 -3.61
CA PRO A 78 10.27 -13.73 -2.77
C PRO A 78 10.30 -12.28 -2.28
N ILE A 79 10.73 -12.10 -1.03
CA ILE A 79 10.87 -10.79 -0.38
C ILE A 79 12.35 -10.43 -0.33
N PHE A 80 12.70 -9.26 -0.89
CA PHE A 80 14.08 -8.76 -0.96
C PHE A 80 14.30 -7.68 0.11
N THR A 81 15.21 -7.94 1.04
CA THR A 81 15.71 -6.98 2.03
C THR A 81 17.06 -6.41 1.55
N PHE A 82 17.25 -5.09 1.67
CA PHE A 82 18.46 -4.41 1.23
C PHE A 82 19.11 -3.69 2.41
N ALA A 83 20.40 -3.93 2.61
CA ALA A 83 21.24 -3.23 3.57
C ALA A 83 22.43 -2.55 2.84
N GLY A 84 23.15 -1.68 3.56
CA GLY A 84 24.31 -0.97 3.00
C GLY A 84 23.98 0.40 2.40
N ARG A 85 24.97 0.96 1.69
CA ARG A 85 25.00 2.33 1.16
C ARG A 85 25.92 2.40 -0.06
N SER A 86 25.78 3.43 -0.88
CA SER A 86 26.58 3.60 -2.11
C SER A 86 28.10 3.68 -1.90
N ASP A 87 28.57 4.01 -0.69
CA ASP A 87 29.98 4.06 -0.29
C ASP A 87 30.53 2.75 0.29
N LEU A 88 29.65 1.85 0.74
CA LEU A 88 30.01 0.57 1.38
C LEU A 88 29.55 -0.66 0.58
N GLY A 89 28.89 -0.45 -0.56
CA GLY A 89 28.21 -1.49 -1.32
C GLY A 89 26.78 -1.77 -0.82
N TRP A 90 26.01 -2.48 -1.65
CA TRP A 90 24.66 -2.92 -1.33
C TRP A 90 24.64 -4.41 -1.00
N THR A 91 24.41 -4.77 0.26
CA THR A 91 24.08 -6.15 0.62
C THR A 91 22.60 -6.41 0.33
N VAL A 92 22.29 -7.56 -0.23
CA VAL A 92 20.90 -8.00 -0.44
C VAL A 92 20.70 -9.39 0.15
N GLU A 93 19.51 -9.58 0.70
CA GLU A 93 19.03 -10.83 1.25
C GLU A 93 17.66 -11.10 0.62
N VAL A 94 17.38 -12.37 0.31
CA VAL A 94 16.10 -12.81 -0.22
C VAL A 94 15.53 -13.92 0.67
N SER A 95 14.30 -13.71 1.12
CA SER A 95 13.55 -14.67 1.92
C SER A 95 12.37 -15.24 1.12
N PHE A 96 12.04 -16.50 1.41
CA PHE A 96 11.08 -17.30 0.65
C PHE A 96 9.95 -17.79 1.55
N PRO A 97 8.88 -17.00 1.74
CA PRO A 97 7.78 -17.38 2.63
C PRO A 97 7.09 -18.67 2.14
N GLY A 98 6.92 -19.64 3.04
CA GLY A 98 6.16 -20.87 2.75
C GLY A 98 6.96 -22.01 2.11
N MET A 99 8.29 -22.02 2.21
CA MET A 99 9.12 -23.19 1.89
C MET A 99 9.77 -23.75 3.15
N ASP A 100 9.38 -24.96 3.58
CA ASP A 100 9.96 -25.69 4.72
C ASP A 100 11.32 -26.34 4.38
N VAL A 101 12.14 -25.67 3.57
CA VAL A 101 13.52 -26.07 3.27
C VAL A 101 14.44 -25.21 4.12
N ALA A 102 15.13 -25.82 5.10
CA ALA A 102 15.97 -25.11 6.08
C ALA A 102 17.01 -24.18 5.43
N GLU A 103 17.52 -24.53 4.25
CA GLU A 103 18.48 -23.73 3.46
C GLU A 103 17.86 -22.43 2.90
N LEU A 104 16.55 -22.40 2.65
CA LEU A 104 15.83 -21.22 2.13
C LEU A 104 15.15 -20.41 3.25
N GLN A 105 14.86 -21.05 4.38
CA GLN A 105 14.20 -20.42 5.53
C GLN A 105 15.10 -19.40 6.25
N ASN A 106 16.43 -19.62 6.25
CA ASN A 106 17.41 -18.70 6.83
C ASN A 106 17.70 -17.47 5.95
N GLY A 107 17.06 -17.35 4.77
CA GLY A 107 17.34 -16.32 3.79
C GLY A 107 18.62 -16.60 3.00
N LEU A 108 18.59 -16.42 1.68
CA LEU A 108 19.81 -16.40 0.88
C LEU A 108 20.37 -14.97 0.95
N LYS A 109 21.58 -14.82 1.49
CA LYS A 109 22.26 -13.53 1.64
C LYS A 109 23.48 -13.49 0.74
N GLU A 110 23.58 -12.46 -0.10
CA GLU A 110 24.72 -12.26 -1.00
C GLU A 110 25.44 -10.97 -0.59
N GLU A 111 26.55 -11.15 0.13
CA GLU A 111 27.43 -10.07 0.58
C GLU A 111 28.42 -9.70 -0.53
N GLY A 112 27.92 -9.00 -1.56
CA GLY A 112 28.73 -8.40 -2.61
C GLY A 112 28.87 -6.89 -2.45
N MET A 113 30.02 -6.33 -2.84
CA MET A 113 30.22 -4.88 -3.00
C MET A 113 29.58 -4.40 -4.31
N PHE A 114 28.28 -4.57 -4.45
CA PHE A 114 27.54 -4.15 -5.64
C PHE A 114 27.43 -2.63 -5.70
N ASN A 115 27.69 -2.05 -6.88
CA ASN A 115 27.66 -0.60 -7.09
C ASN A 115 26.23 -0.05 -7.04
N SER A 116 25.22 -0.90 -7.24
CA SER A 116 23.82 -0.48 -7.26
C SER A 116 22.85 -1.55 -6.72
N LYS A 117 21.73 -1.10 -6.14
CA LYS A 117 20.61 -1.98 -5.73
C LYS A 117 20.09 -2.92 -6.84
N PRO A 118 19.87 -2.50 -8.10
CA PRO A 118 19.38 -3.42 -9.13
C PRO A 118 20.38 -4.51 -9.49
N GLU A 119 21.68 -4.20 -9.50
CA GLU A 119 22.78 -5.16 -9.73
C GLU A 119 22.84 -6.19 -8.59
N ALA A 120 22.80 -5.74 -7.33
CA ALA A 120 22.67 -6.64 -6.18
C ALA A 120 21.43 -7.54 -6.32
N LYS A 121 20.26 -6.96 -6.64
CA LYS A 121 19.01 -7.70 -6.82
C LYS A 121 19.09 -8.71 -7.97
N GLU A 122 19.85 -8.43 -9.02
CA GLU A 122 20.07 -9.34 -10.14
C GLU A 122 20.94 -10.53 -9.75
N ALA A 123 22.06 -10.29 -9.07
CA ALA A 123 22.98 -11.33 -8.61
C ALA A 123 22.26 -12.33 -7.68
N ILE A 124 21.60 -11.84 -6.62
CA ILE A 124 20.82 -12.70 -5.71
C ILE A 124 19.66 -13.41 -6.42
N SER A 125 19.04 -12.80 -7.43
CA SER A 125 17.97 -13.46 -8.20
C SER A 125 18.51 -14.62 -9.04
N LYS A 126 19.75 -14.54 -9.52
CA LYS A 126 20.44 -15.62 -10.22
C LYS A 126 20.75 -16.77 -9.25
N SER A 127 21.40 -16.46 -8.13
CA SER A 127 21.75 -17.41 -7.06
C SER A 127 20.50 -18.16 -6.54
N ALA A 128 19.39 -17.43 -6.32
CA ALA A 128 18.11 -18.00 -5.93
C ALA A 128 17.49 -18.91 -7.00
N LEU A 129 17.62 -18.56 -8.29
CA LEU A 129 17.07 -19.35 -9.40
C LEU A 129 17.81 -20.67 -9.55
N GLU A 130 19.14 -20.66 -9.47
CA GLU A 130 19.97 -21.86 -9.52
C GLU A 130 19.64 -22.84 -8.37
N LEU A 131 19.46 -22.33 -7.15
CA LEU A 131 19.06 -23.13 -5.99
C LEU A 131 17.67 -23.77 -6.16
N ILE A 132 16.70 -23.05 -6.73
CA ILE A 132 15.35 -23.59 -6.99
C ILE A 132 15.37 -24.64 -8.10
N LEU A 133 16.21 -24.47 -9.14
CA LEU A 133 16.39 -25.49 -10.17
C LEU A 133 17.02 -26.77 -9.60
N ALA A 134 17.99 -26.64 -8.69
CA ALA A 134 18.57 -27.79 -7.98
C ALA A 134 17.49 -28.52 -7.15
N LEU A 135 16.69 -27.80 -6.37
CA LEU A 135 15.61 -28.38 -5.55
C LEU A 135 14.44 -28.98 -6.37
N GLU A 136 14.17 -28.48 -7.58
CA GLU A 136 13.23 -29.11 -8.53
C GLU A 136 13.81 -30.42 -9.09
N ASN A 137 15.12 -30.45 -9.42
CA ASN A 137 15.81 -31.65 -9.89
C ASN A 137 15.95 -32.73 -8.80
N GLU A 138 16.14 -32.34 -7.54
CA GLU A 138 16.14 -33.25 -6.37
C GLU A 138 14.72 -33.73 -5.98
N GLY A 139 13.67 -33.20 -6.60
CA GLY A 139 12.27 -33.56 -6.31
C GLY A 139 11.75 -33.04 -4.97
N LYS A 140 12.53 -32.26 -4.22
CA LYS A 140 12.10 -31.63 -2.94
C LYS A 140 11.00 -30.59 -3.15
N VAL A 141 11.01 -29.90 -4.30
CA VAL A 141 9.98 -28.91 -4.66
C VAL A 141 9.06 -29.51 -5.72
N THR A 142 8.02 -30.21 -5.28
CA THR A 142 6.99 -30.75 -6.17
C THR A 142 6.04 -29.64 -6.62
N LYS A 143 5.71 -29.64 -7.92
CA LYS A 143 4.60 -28.83 -8.43
C LYS A 143 3.33 -29.29 -7.70
N PRO A 144 2.51 -28.38 -7.14
CA PRO A 144 1.29 -28.77 -6.44
C PRO A 144 0.38 -29.49 -7.44
N GLU A 145 0.32 -30.82 -7.34
CA GLU A 145 -0.57 -31.64 -8.14
C GLU A 145 -2.00 -31.18 -7.84
N LYS A 146 -2.84 -31.04 -8.88
CA LYS A 146 -4.05 -30.20 -8.86
C LYS A 146 -5.10 -30.65 -7.82
N ALA A 147 -4.87 -30.27 -6.56
CA ALA A 147 -5.75 -30.54 -5.45
C ALA A 147 -7.10 -29.84 -5.69
N LYS A 148 -8.13 -30.66 -5.79
CA LYS A 148 -9.45 -30.22 -6.21
C LYS A 148 -10.12 -29.48 -5.04
N LYS A 149 -10.34 -28.17 -5.22
CA LYS A 149 -11.30 -27.30 -4.49
C LYS A 149 -10.81 -26.69 -3.16
N GLY A 150 -10.41 -25.41 -3.22
CA GLY A 150 -10.29 -24.51 -2.08
C GLY A 150 -10.23 -23.06 -2.58
N LYS A 151 -11.29 -22.28 -2.41
CA LYS A 151 -11.43 -20.93 -3.01
C LYS A 151 -10.73 -19.86 -2.16
N ALA A 152 -9.43 -20.00 -1.95
CA ALA A 152 -8.59 -18.95 -1.38
C ALA A 152 -8.09 -18.03 -2.50
N GLY A 153 -8.50 -16.76 -2.47
CA GLY A 153 -8.11 -15.79 -3.48
C GLY A 153 -6.72 -15.22 -3.21
N VAL A 154 -5.70 -15.73 -3.89
CA VAL A 154 -4.40 -15.02 -4.03
C VAL A 154 -4.45 -14.25 -5.34
N THR A 155 -4.74 -12.96 -5.24
CA THR A 155 -4.89 -12.05 -6.37
C THR A 155 -3.54 -11.81 -7.05
N ALA A 156 -3.50 -11.86 -8.39
CA ALA A 156 -2.29 -11.63 -9.16
C ALA A 156 -1.79 -10.17 -9.01
N SER A 157 -0.67 -9.99 -8.31
CA SER A 157 -0.02 -8.69 -8.08
C SER A 157 0.89 -8.29 -9.24
N VAL A 158 0.28 -7.94 -10.38
CA VAL A 158 0.95 -7.18 -11.45
C VAL A 158 0.53 -5.72 -11.35
N SER A 159 1.48 -4.86 -10.97
CA SER A 159 1.42 -3.38 -11.11
C SER A 159 0.24 -2.66 -10.43
N GLN A 160 0.26 -2.55 -9.10
CA GLN A 160 -0.59 -1.61 -8.35
C GLN A 160 0.24 -0.64 -7.49
N LEU A 161 0.82 0.36 -8.16
CA LEU A 161 1.29 1.60 -7.54
C LEU A 161 0.68 2.76 -8.33
N GLY A 162 -0.30 3.44 -7.73
CA GLY A 162 -0.96 4.62 -8.31
C GLY A 162 -2.35 4.41 -8.91
N GLU A 163 -3.33 4.02 -8.08
CA GLU A 163 -4.74 4.33 -8.36
C GLU A 163 -5.05 5.74 -7.82
N GLY A 164 -5.71 6.60 -8.63
CA GLY A 164 -5.90 8.00 -8.20
C GLY A 164 -6.87 8.87 -8.99
N GLN A 165 -7.22 8.54 -10.25
CA GLN A 165 -8.31 9.24 -10.94
C GLN A 165 -8.91 8.38 -12.05
N LYS A 166 -10.22 8.10 -11.95
CA LYS A 166 -11.02 7.75 -13.14
C LYS A 166 -11.30 9.05 -13.92
N VAL A 167 -10.27 9.55 -14.59
CA VAL A 167 -10.50 10.10 -15.94
C VAL A 167 -11.14 8.97 -16.74
N GLU A 168 -12.10 9.26 -17.61
CA GLU A 168 -12.68 8.26 -18.50
C GLU A 168 -11.53 7.49 -19.16
N GLN A 169 -11.44 6.19 -18.86
CA GLN A 169 -10.33 5.38 -19.38
C GLN A 169 -10.62 5.19 -20.87
N GLY A 170 -10.02 6.08 -21.67
CA GLY A 170 -10.09 6.02 -23.13
C GLY A 170 -9.64 4.65 -23.64
N PRO A 171 -9.97 4.31 -24.90
CA PRO A 171 -9.84 2.97 -25.45
C PRO A 171 -8.49 2.34 -25.10
N ASN A 172 -8.49 1.10 -24.61
CA ASN A 172 -7.29 0.46 -24.08
C ASN A 172 -6.37 -0.03 -25.22
N TYR A 173 -5.75 0.89 -25.95
CA TYR A 173 -4.91 0.61 -27.13
C TYR A 173 -3.79 -0.41 -26.85
N VAL A 174 -3.14 -0.36 -25.67
CA VAL A 174 -2.14 -1.37 -25.26
C VAL A 174 -2.76 -2.77 -25.19
N GLY A 175 -3.94 -2.88 -24.56
CA GLY A 175 -4.68 -4.15 -24.47
C GLY A 175 -5.18 -4.65 -25.84
N GLN A 176 -5.73 -3.75 -26.66
CA GLN A 176 -6.19 -4.04 -28.01
C GLN A 176 -5.04 -4.53 -28.91
N LEU A 177 -3.88 -3.88 -28.88
CA LEU A 177 -2.71 -4.27 -29.66
C LEU A 177 -2.16 -5.63 -29.22
N LEU A 178 -2.06 -5.89 -27.90
CA LEU A 178 -1.66 -7.21 -27.38
C LEU A 178 -2.63 -8.32 -27.82
N GLU A 179 -3.92 -8.02 -27.91
CA GLU A 179 -4.93 -8.96 -28.37
C GLU A 179 -4.85 -9.22 -29.88
N PHE A 180 -4.63 -8.17 -30.69
CA PHE A 180 -4.36 -8.27 -32.12
C PHE A 180 -3.11 -9.12 -32.43
N GLN A 181 -2.00 -8.89 -31.72
CA GLN A 181 -0.77 -9.68 -31.88
C GLN A 181 -1.01 -11.16 -31.53
N ARG A 182 -1.74 -11.45 -30.44
CA ARG A 182 -2.14 -12.83 -30.10
C ARG A 182 -3.06 -13.47 -31.16
N ALA A 183 -4.02 -12.73 -31.70
CA ALA A 183 -4.92 -13.23 -32.74
C ALA A 183 -4.20 -13.57 -34.05
N ARG A 184 -3.05 -12.92 -34.32
CA ARG A 184 -2.18 -13.18 -35.46
C ARG A 184 -1.02 -14.14 -35.15
N SER A 185 -0.98 -14.73 -33.94
CA SER A 185 0.13 -15.57 -33.45
C SER A 185 1.51 -14.92 -33.56
N ALA A 186 1.56 -13.59 -33.48
CA ALA A 186 2.79 -12.81 -33.61
C ALA A 186 3.45 -12.55 -32.23
N PRO A 187 4.77 -12.28 -32.19
CA PRO A 187 5.48 -11.95 -30.95
C PRO A 187 4.89 -10.74 -30.22
N GLN A 188 5.12 -10.67 -28.90
CA GLN A 188 4.62 -9.55 -28.11
C GLN A 188 5.34 -8.23 -28.47
N PRO A 189 4.64 -7.08 -28.43
CA PRO A 189 5.22 -5.76 -28.66
C PRO A 189 6.25 -5.40 -27.60
N THR A 190 7.40 -4.87 -28.02
CA THR A 190 8.43 -4.35 -27.12
C THR A 190 8.22 -2.86 -26.93
N TYR A 191 8.22 -2.39 -25.68
CA TYR A 191 8.06 -0.98 -25.33
C TYR A 191 9.34 -0.44 -24.69
N THR A 192 9.99 0.51 -25.37
CA THR A 192 11.16 1.23 -24.87
C THR A 192 10.68 2.54 -24.25
N ASP A 193 10.69 2.64 -22.91
CA ASP A 193 10.37 3.88 -22.21
C ASP A 193 11.59 4.82 -22.20
N TYR A 194 11.39 6.09 -22.49
CA TYR A 194 12.38 7.16 -22.33
C TYR A 194 11.89 8.19 -21.30
N ALA A 195 12.81 8.81 -20.57
CA ALA A 195 12.50 9.92 -19.67
C ALA A 195 13.24 11.20 -20.07
N VAL A 196 12.51 12.31 -20.01
CA VAL A 196 13.00 13.67 -20.23
C VAL A 196 12.57 14.50 -19.01
N GLY A 197 13.45 14.60 -18.02
CA GLY A 197 13.14 15.21 -16.72
C GLY A 197 12.00 14.46 -16.00
N THR A 198 10.87 15.12 -15.80
CA THR A 198 9.66 14.56 -15.18
C THR A 198 8.64 14.00 -16.18
N ARG A 199 8.95 14.05 -17.49
CA ARG A 199 8.10 13.53 -18.56
C ARG A 199 8.64 12.22 -19.12
N PHE A 200 7.75 11.45 -19.74
CA PHE A 200 8.04 10.15 -20.34
C PHE A 200 7.61 10.12 -21.80
N ALA A 201 8.46 9.62 -22.67
CA ALA A 201 8.12 9.22 -24.03
C ALA A 201 8.22 7.69 -24.14
N CYS A 202 7.65 7.10 -25.18
CA CYS A 202 7.75 5.67 -25.43
C CYS A 202 7.79 5.39 -26.93
N LEU A 203 8.69 4.48 -27.32
CA LEU A 203 8.73 3.88 -28.65
C LEU A 203 8.34 2.41 -28.54
N LEU A 204 7.59 1.92 -29.51
CA LEU A 204 7.02 0.60 -29.55
C LEU A 204 7.51 -0.11 -30.83
N SER A 205 8.32 -1.15 -30.66
CA SER A 205 8.79 -1.97 -31.78
C SER A 205 7.99 -3.27 -31.90
N LEU A 206 7.70 -3.65 -33.14
CA LEU A 206 6.98 -4.87 -33.50
C LEU A 206 7.88 -5.70 -34.40
N SER A 207 8.08 -6.99 -34.08
CA SER A 207 8.91 -7.89 -34.91
C SER A 207 8.49 -8.02 -36.39
N SER A 208 7.28 -7.61 -36.74
CA SER A 208 6.75 -7.60 -38.12
C SER A 208 6.96 -6.28 -38.87
N HIS A 209 7.54 -5.24 -38.26
CA HIS A 209 7.80 -3.94 -38.87
C HIS A 209 9.21 -3.45 -38.55
N ALA A 210 9.87 -2.82 -39.53
CA ALA A 210 11.16 -2.17 -39.32
C ALA A 210 11.02 -0.84 -38.56
N ASP A 211 9.90 -0.15 -38.75
CA ASP A 211 9.64 1.16 -38.15
C ASP A 211 9.07 1.06 -36.73
N GLU A 212 9.52 1.94 -35.84
CA GLU A 212 9.04 2.04 -34.46
C GLU A 212 7.82 2.96 -34.37
N PHE A 213 6.84 2.58 -33.55
CA PHE A 213 5.60 3.34 -33.34
C PHE A 213 5.71 4.22 -32.09
N GLY A 214 5.33 5.50 -32.22
CA GLY A 214 5.38 6.48 -31.14
C GLY A 214 6.11 7.75 -31.55
N SER A 215 6.57 8.53 -30.59
CA SER A 215 7.45 9.68 -30.82
C SER A 215 8.24 10.01 -29.55
N LEU A 216 9.52 10.38 -29.71
CA LEU A 216 10.35 10.90 -28.62
C LEU A 216 9.96 12.33 -28.22
N GLU A 217 9.31 13.07 -29.12
CA GLU A 217 8.84 14.45 -28.89
C GLU A 217 7.50 14.48 -28.12
N SER A 218 6.69 13.41 -28.24
CA SER A 218 5.44 13.26 -27.50
C SER A 218 5.70 12.87 -26.05
N THR A 219 5.90 13.88 -25.19
CA THR A 219 6.25 13.68 -23.78
C THR A 219 5.05 13.79 -22.82
N HIS A 220 4.73 12.68 -22.14
CA HIS A 220 3.56 12.54 -21.27
C HIS A 220 3.97 12.62 -19.78
N SER A 221 3.02 12.93 -18.90
CA SER A 221 3.26 13.00 -17.45
C SER A 221 3.45 11.64 -16.77
N THR A 222 3.08 10.54 -17.42
CA THR A 222 3.23 9.18 -16.88
C THR A 222 3.67 8.19 -17.97
N LYS A 223 4.46 7.18 -17.58
CA LYS A 223 4.85 6.08 -18.48
C LYS A 223 3.64 5.36 -19.10
N LYS A 224 2.56 5.18 -18.33
CA LYS A 224 1.32 4.55 -18.82
C LYS A 224 0.72 5.33 -19.98
N ALA A 225 0.63 6.66 -19.87
CA ALA A 225 0.13 7.51 -20.95
C ALA A 225 1.05 7.47 -22.19
N ALA A 226 2.38 7.49 -22.01
CA ALA A 226 3.32 7.37 -23.13
C ALA A 226 3.19 6.04 -23.90
N ARG A 227 3.08 4.91 -23.19
CA ARG A 227 2.82 3.60 -23.80
C ARG A 227 1.45 3.53 -24.48
N GLN A 228 0.44 4.20 -23.92
CA GLN A 228 -0.89 4.29 -24.50
C GLN A 228 -0.87 5.04 -25.85
N GLU A 229 -0.09 6.11 -25.95
CA GLU A 229 0.08 6.90 -27.17
C GLU A 229 0.81 6.11 -28.27
N ALA A 230 1.93 5.47 -27.91
CA ALA A 230 2.69 4.62 -28.82
C ALA A 230 1.85 3.44 -29.34
N ALA A 231 1.06 2.81 -28.47
CA ALA A 231 0.11 1.78 -28.87
C ALA A 231 -1.02 2.34 -29.75
N ARG A 232 -1.52 3.56 -29.50
CA ARG A 232 -2.51 4.20 -30.38
C ARG A 232 -1.95 4.38 -31.79
N HIS A 233 -0.73 4.91 -31.92
CA HIS A 233 -0.08 5.10 -33.23
C HIS A 233 0.05 3.77 -34.00
N ALA A 234 0.42 2.68 -33.33
CA ALA A 234 0.45 1.35 -33.95
C ALA A 234 -0.94 0.87 -34.40
N VAL A 235 -1.97 1.03 -33.55
CA VAL A 235 -3.36 0.65 -33.88
C VAL A 235 -3.90 1.46 -35.07
N ASP A 236 -3.68 2.78 -35.08
CA ASP A 236 -4.13 3.67 -36.15
C ASP A 236 -3.43 3.35 -37.49
N HIS A 237 -2.14 3.00 -37.45
CA HIS A 237 -1.41 2.50 -38.61
C HIS A 237 -1.99 1.17 -39.16
N PHE A 238 -2.29 0.20 -38.30
CA PHE A 238 -2.93 -1.05 -38.74
C PHE A 238 -4.37 -0.85 -39.27
N LYS A 239 -5.11 0.12 -38.73
CA LYS A 239 -6.42 0.54 -39.25
C LYS A 239 -6.28 1.15 -40.64
N ALA A 240 -5.32 2.04 -40.84
CA ALA A 240 -5.03 2.67 -42.14
C ALA A 240 -4.61 1.63 -43.20
N GLN A 241 -3.93 0.56 -42.81
CA GLN A 241 -3.59 -0.57 -43.71
C GLN A 241 -4.73 -1.56 -43.96
N GLY A 242 -5.91 -1.39 -43.33
CA GLY A 242 -7.02 -2.35 -43.44
C GLY A 242 -6.74 -3.72 -42.80
N LEU A 243 -5.67 -3.84 -42.01
CA LEU A 243 -5.29 -5.08 -41.32
C LEU A 243 -5.98 -5.23 -39.95
N TRP A 244 -6.60 -4.15 -39.44
CA TRP A 244 -7.29 -4.14 -38.16
C TRP A 244 -8.70 -4.74 -38.29
N PRO A 245 -9.08 -5.80 -37.53
CA PRO A 245 -10.36 -6.46 -37.75
C PRO A 245 -11.53 -5.63 -37.16
N GLU A 246 -12.60 -5.46 -37.94
CA GLU A 246 -13.82 -4.72 -37.55
C GLU A 246 -14.54 -5.31 -36.32
N SER A 247 -14.22 -6.55 -35.94
CA SER A 247 -14.81 -7.24 -34.78
C SER A 247 -14.25 -6.81 -33.42
N PHE A 248 -13.22 -5.95 -33.38
CA PHE A 248 -12.64 -5.45 -32.14
C PHE A 248 -13.46 -4.32 -31.52
N THR A 249 -14.08 -4.59 -30.37
CA THR A 249 -14.80 -3.58 -29.58
C THR A 249 -13.85 -2.72 -28.75
N ASP A 250 -14.06 -1.39 -28.74
CA ASP A 250 -13.17 -0.42 -28.07
C ASP A 250 -12.94 -0.68 -26.57
N VAL A 251 -13.88 -1.35 -25.91
CA VAL A 251 -13.90 -1.63 -24.46
C VAL A 251 -12.85 -2.63 -23.97
N GLY A 252 -11.90 -3.04 -24.83
CA GLY A 252 -10.59 -3.52 -24.38
C GLY A 252 -10.60 -4.76 -23.50
N GLY A 253 -11.26 -5.82 -23.97
CA GLY A 253 -11.14 -7.14 -23.36
C GLY A 253 -12.06 -8.18 -23.97
N ILE A 254 -11.52 -9.34 -24.33
CA ILE A 254 -12.28 -10.53 -24.70
C ILE A 254 -13.19 -10.94 -23.53
N LYS A 255 -14.42 -10.42 -23.51
CA LYS A 255 -15.55 -11.18 -23.00
C LYS A 255 -15.68 -12.39 -23.91
N LYS A 256 -15.07 -13.50 -23.49
CA LYS A 256 -15.14 -14.80 -24.17
C LYS A 256 -16.61 -15.06 -24.44
N LYS A 257 -17.06 -14.92 -25.71
CA LYS A 257 -18.44 -15.22 -26.10
C LYS A 257 -18.63 -16.70 -25.80
N LYS A 258 -19.27 -17.00 -24.65
CA LYS A 258 -19.74 -18.35 -24.33
C LYS A 258 -20.66 -18.71 -25.48
N ALA A 259 -20.27 -19.72 -26.28
CA ALA A 259 -21.00 -20.10 -27.47
C ALA A 259 -22.47 -20.34 -27.09
N GLN A 260 -23.34 -19.48 -27.61
CA GLN A 260 -24.76 -19.50 -27.29
C GLN A 260 -25.36 -20.58 -28.17
N SER A 261 -25.59 -21.77 -27.59
CA SER A 261 -26.21 -22.88 -28.30
C SER A 261 -27.61 -22.45 -28.76
N THR A 262 -27.78 -22.33 -30.07
CA THR A 262 -29.05 -22.03 -30.72
C THR A 262 -30.01 -23.20 -30.57
N THR A 263 -30.97 -23.06 -29.66
CA THR A 263 -32.16 -23.92 -29.62
C THR A 263 -33.29 -23.21 -30.37
N PRO A 264 -33.92 -23.83 -31.40
CA PRO A 264 -35.05 -23.21 -32.10
C PRO A 264 -36.28 -23.16 -31.18
N GLN A 265 -36.84 -21.96 -30.99
CA GLN A 265 -38.10 -21.76 -30.28
C GLN A 265 -39.28 -21.74 -31.26
N ILE A 266 -40.34 -22.48 -30.92
CA ILE A 266 -41.60 -22.55 -31.65
C ILE A 266 -42.59 -21.56 -31.02
N ILE A 267 -43.29 -20.79 -31.85
CA ILE A 267 -44.29 -19.77 -31.49
C ILE A 267 -45.65 -20.47 -31.23
N PRO A 268 -46.51 -20.02 -30.27
CA PRO A 268 -47.67 -19.21 -30.68
C PRO A 268 -48.21 -18.16 -29.67
N SER A 269 -48.36 -16.92 -30.14
CA SER A 269 -49.55 -16.04 -30.10
C SER A 269 -50.54 -15.92 -28.90
N LYS A 270 -50.69 -14.65 -28.42
CA LYS A 270 -51.92 -13.90 -28.00
C LYS A 270 -52.74 -14.42 -26.79
N THR A 271 -53.09 -13.61 -25.78
CA THR A 271 -54.05 -12.46 -25.81
C THR A 271 -53.91 -11.49 -24.60
N PRO A 272 -54.60 -10.32 -24.56
CA PRO A 272 -54.44 -9.27 -23.54
C PRO A 272 -55.69 -8.93 -22.67
N SER A 273 -55.48 -8.53 -21.41
CA SER A 273 -56.34 -7.74 -20.47
C SER A 273 -55.73 -7.83 -19.04
N SER A 274 -55.95 -6.98 -18.02
CA SER A 274 -56.86 -5.85 -17.76
C SER A 274 -56.29 -4.89 -16.68
N SER A 275 -56.70 -3.61 -16.72
CA SER A 275 -56.92 -2.64 -15.60
C SER A 275 -56.08 -2.63 -14.29
N SER A 276 -55.40 -1.48 -14.05
CA SER A 276 -55.47 -0.52 -12.89
C SER A 276 -56.18 -0.91 -11.56
N PRO A 277 -55.87 -0.28 -10.38
CA PRO A 277 -55.40 1.12 -10.22
C PRO A 277 -54.35 1.41 -9.12
N ALA A 278 -54.10 2.71 -8.92
CA ALA A 278 -53.13 3.34 -8.03
C ALA A 278 -53.34 3.11 -6.52
N ASN A 279 -52.29 3.39 -5.74
CA ASN A 279 -52.44 3.89 -4.38
C ASN A 279 -51.35 4.93 -4.08
N ASP A 280 -51.77 6.13 -3.68
CA ASP A 280 -50.90 7.16 -3.14
C ASP A 280 -50.45 6.80 -1.73
N ASN A 281 -49.18 7.00 -1.38
CA ASN A 281 -48.89 7.55 -0.06
C ASN A 281 -47.59 8.35 0.02
N LYS A 282 -47.61 9.33 0.92
CA LYS A 282 -46.64 10.42 1.06
C LYS A 282 -45.56 10.15 2.12
N THR A 283 -44.45 10.89 2.00
CA THR A 283 -43.55 11.31 3.09
C THR A 283 -42.64 10.25 3.75
N SER A 284 -41.36 10.22 3.34
CA SER A 284 -40.21 10.39 4.25
C SER A 284 -38.89 10.56 3.47
N GLY A 285 -37.92 11.25 4.07
CA GLY A 285 -36.74 11.84 3.41
C GLY A 285 -35.73 10.90 2.72
N PRO A 286 -34.79 11.47 1.94
CA PRO A 286 -33.89 10.73 1.08
C PRO A 286 -32.76 10.04 1.87
N ILE A 287 -32.83 8.72 1.98
CA ILE A 287 -31.71 7.86 2.40
C ILE A 287 -30.83 7.59 1.17
N PRO A 288 -29.55 7.98 1.14
CA PRO A 288 -28.67 7.73 -0.01
C PRO A 288 -28.24 6.26 -0.08
N LEU A 289 -29.08 5.42 -0.67
CA LEU A 289 -28.83 4.00 -0.88
C LEU A 289 -27.67 3.80 -1.87
N SER A 290 -26.45 3.67 -1.34
CA SER A 290 -25.23 3.58 -2.13
C SER A 290 -25.08 2.19 -2.77
N THR A 291 -24.88 2.17 -4.08
CA THR A 291 -24.73 0.97 -4.92
C THR A 291 -23.72 -0.03 -4.40
N THR A 292 -24.18 -1.24 -4.09
CA THR A 292 -23.37 -2.38 -3.65
C THR A 292 -22.56 -2.96 -4.81
N THR A 293 -21.27 -2.57 -4.89
CA THR A 293 -20.26 -3.36 -5.61
C THR A 293 -19.49 -4.19 -4.58
N SER A 294 -19.44 -5.51 -4.76
CA SER A 294 -18.66 -6.43 -3.92
C SER A 294 -17.18 -6.02 -3.84
N GLY A 295 -16.51 -5.99 -2.68
CA GLY A 295 -16.99 -6.38 -1.34
C GLY A 295 -16.00 -5.99 -0.24
N GLN A 296 -15.58 -4.72 -0.21
CA GLN A 296 -14.80 -4.14 0.88
C GLN A 296 -15.57 -2.92 1.42
N THR A 297 -15.98 -2.96 2.69
CA THR A 297 -16.58 -1.81 3.38
C THR A 297 -15.54 -0.71 3.53
N SER A 298 -15.89 0.53 3.19
CA SER A 298 -14.98 1.67 3.32
C SER A 298 -14.62 1.95 4.77
N TYR A 299 -13.47 2.58 5.03
CA TYR A 299 -13.07 2.89 6.40
C TYR A 299 -14.07 3.83 7.06
N ALA A 300 -14.58 4.82 6.32
CA ALA A 300 -15.61 5.74 6.82
C ALA A 300 -16.92 5.02 7.19
N GLN A 301 -17.28 3.92 6.51
CA GLN A 301 -18.44 3.10 6.87
C GLN A 301 -18.17 2.26 8.13
N ARG A 302 -16.98 1.67 8.26
CA ARG A 302 -16.58 0.93 9.46
C ARG A 302 -16.54 1.81 10.71
N VAL A 303 -15.99 3.02 10.61
CA VAL A 303 -16.00 4.01 11.69
C VAL A 303 -17.43 4.34 12.12
N ALA A 304 -18.37 4.50 11.19
CA ALA A 304 -19.77 4.77 11.52
C ALA A 304 -20.46 3.56 12.21
N GLN A 305 -20.11 2.33 11.83
CA GLN A 305 -20.59 1.10 12.48
C GLN A 305 -20.05 0.99 13.91
N LEU A 306 -18.73 1.06 14.07
CA LEU A 306 -18.07 0.86 15.36
C LEU A 306 -18.34 2.04 16.34
N ALA A 307 -18.60 3.24 15.83
CA ALA A 307 -19.14 4.34 16.63
C ALA A 307 -20.53 4.01 17.21
N ALA A 308 -21.44 3.41 16.41
CA ALA A 308 -22.75 3.00 16.90
C ALA A 308 -22.64 1.89 17.97
N ASP A 309 -21.75 0.91 17.78
CA ASP A 309 -21.49 -0.16 18.76
C ASP A 309 -20.93 0.39 20.08
N LEU A 310 -20.13 1.47 20.02
CA LEU A 310 -19.62 2.19 21.20
C LEU A 310 -20.61 3.20 21.79
N SER A 311 -21.85 3.27 21.31
CA SER A 311 -22.85 4.29 21.66
C SER A 311 -22.35 5.72 21.48
N LEU A 312 -21.48 5.94 20.50
CA LEU A 312 -20.99 7.24 20.08
C LEU A 312 -21.90 7.83 18.98
N PRO A 313 -21.99 9.17 18.88
CA PRO A 313 -22.75 9.82 17.82
C PRO A 313 -22.11 9.61 16.44
N THR A 314 -22.84 9.93 15.37
CA THR A 314 -22.34 9.80 14.00
C THR A 314 -21.08 10.66 13.77
N PRO A 315 -20.01 10.12 13.16
CA PRO A 315 -18.76 10.86 12.91
C PRO A 315 -18.95 12.01 11.90
N GLU A 316 -18.53 13.22 12.30
CA GLU A 316 -18.50 14.40 11.44
C GLU A 316 -17.08 14.62 10.87
N TRP A 317 -17.00 14.94 9.57
CA TRP A 317 -15.74 15.09 8.85
C TRP A 317 -15.51 16.56 8.50
N ILE A 318 -14.69 17.25 9.27
CA ILE A 318 -14.41 18.67 9.10
C ILE A 318 -13.23 18.83 8.13
N TYR A 319 -13.43 19.58 7.05
CA TYR A 319 -12.41 19.86 6.03
C TYR A 319 -11.84 21.25 6.25
N THR A 320 -10.58 21.34 6.65
CA THR A 320 -9.86 22.62 6.76
C THR A 320 -9.11 22.88 5.45
N ALA A 321 -9.20 24.10 4.92
CA ALA A 321 -8.41 24.50 3.77
C ALA A 321 -6.91 24.42 4.10
N SER A 322 -6.07 23.98 3.15
CA SER A 322 -4.62 24.08 3.32
C SER A 322 -4.22 25.57 3.36
N PRO A 323 -3.33 26.00 4.27
CA PRO A 323 -2.93 27.41 4.38
C PRO A 323 -2.16 27.94 3.15
N ASN A 324 -1.72 27.05 2.24
CA ASN A 324 -1.05 27.43 1.01
C ASN A 324 -2.04 27.49 -0.18
N PRO A 325 -2.34 28.68 -0.74
CA PRO A 325 -3.29 28.82 -1.86
C PRO A 325 -2.81 28.19 -3.17
N ALA A 326 -1.53 27.81 -3.28
CA ALA A 326 -1.00 27.07 -4.44
C ALA A 326 -1.47 25.60 -4.51
N HIS A 327 -2.12 25.09 -3.45
CA HIS A 327 -2.45 23.67 -3.29
C HIS A 327 -3.96 23.43 -3.09
N LYS A 328 -4.79 23.96 -4.00
CA LYS A 328 -6.26 23.89 -3.92
C LYS A 328 -6.84 22.46 -3.84
N ASP A 329 -6.14 21.47 -4.39
CA ASP A 329 -6.55 20.06 -4.38
C ASP A 329 -6.10 19.30 -3.11
N PHE A 330 -5.36 19.94 -2.21
CA PHE A 330 -4.89 19.35 -0.97
C PHE A 330 -5.82 19.74 0.19
N HIS A 331 -6.31 18.74 0.91
CA HIS A 331 -7.25 18.91 2.00
C HIS A 331 -6.64 18.44 3.32
N ASN A 332 -6.94 19.18 4.38
CA ASN A 332 -6.76 18.73 5.75
C ASN A 332 -8.13 18.24 6.25
N VAL A 333 -8.20 17.08 6.89
CA VAL A 333 -9.46 16.49 7.37
C VAL A 333 -9.27 15.97 8.79
N VAL A 334 -10.29 16.20 9.62
CA VAL A 334 -10.35 15.70 10.98
C VAL A 334 -11.73 15.11 11.27
N CYS A 335 -11.77 14.04 12.05
CA CYS A 335 -13.00 13.42 12.52
C CYS A 335 -13.37 13.99 13.90
N VAL A 336 -14.64 14.34 14.09
CA VAL A 336 -15.16 14.84 15.37
C VAL A 336 -16.46 14.13 15.72
N PHE A 337 -16.59 13.72 16.98
CA PHE A 337 -17.82 13.15 17.55
C PHE A 337 -18.47 14.20 18.47
N ARG A 338 -19.55 14.85 18.02
CA ARG A 338 -20.24 15.90 18.81
C ARG A 338 -20.81 15.32 20.10
N HIS A 339 -20.59 15.96 21.25
CA HIS A 339 -21.11 15.55 22.57
C HIS A 339 -20.56 14.22 23.15
N SER A 340 -19.48 13.66 22.60
CA SER A 340 -18.93 12.35 22.98
C SER A 340 -18.08 12.32 24.27
N GLY A 341 -18.24 13.29 25.17
CA GLY A 341 -17.54 13.35 26.45
C GLY A 341 -16.01 13.28 26.32
N GLN A 342 -15.41 12.19 26.81
CA GLN A 342 -13.95 11.95 26.74
C GLN A 342 -13.40 11.82 25.31
N HIS A 343 -14.25 11.54 24.32
CA HIS A 343 -13.87 11.46 22.90
C HIS A 343 -14.13 12.77 22.13
N LYS A 344 -14.42 13.88 22.84
CA LYS A 344 -14.67 15.22 22.26
C LYS A 344 -13.35 15.89 21.87
N GLY A 345 -12.66 15.31 20.88
CA GLY A 345 -11.39 15.82 20.36
C GLY A 345 -11.25 15.62 18.85
N PRO A 346 -10.27 16.31 18.22
CA PRO A 346 -9.86 16.05 16.85
C PRO A 346 -9.22 14.66 16.73
N ILE A 347 -9.94 13.68 16.20
CA ILE A 347 -9.46 12.31 16.03
C ILE A 347 -9.04 12.08 14.58
N GLY A 348 -7.90 11.41 14.40
CA GLY A 348 -7.37 11.04 13.08
C GLY A 348 -7.09 12.22 12.16
N GLU A 349 -6.54 13.34 12.67
CA GLU A 349 -6.20 14.50 11.84
C GLU A 349 -5.20 14.11 10.74
N VAL A 350 -5.55 14.35 9.47
CA VAL A 350 -4.65 14.19 8.33
C VAL A 350 -4.49 15.50 7.59
N ARG A 351 -3.24 15.85 7.27
CA ARG A 351 -2.87 17.09 6.59
C ARG A 351 -2.34 16.82 5.18
N ASN A 352 -2.59 17.76 4.26
CA ASN A 352 -2.10 17.77 2.89
C ASN A 352 -2.35 16.46 2.12
N VAL A 353 -3.59 15.98 2.10
CA VAL A 353 -3.98 14.84 1.24
C VAL A 353 -4.63 15.34 -0.04
N PHE A 354 -4.10 14.89 -1.18
CA PHE A 354 -4.65 15.20 -2.50
C PHE A 354 -6.03 14.53 -2.69
N GLY A 355 -7.06 15.34 -2.90
CA GLY A 355 -8.44 14.92 -3.19
C GLY A 355 -9.30 14.56 -1.96
N LYS A 356 -10.47 15.21 -1.84
CA LYS A 356 -11.39 15.08 -0.69
C LYS A 356 -11.70 13.63 -0.28
N LYS A 357 -11.97 12.75 -1.25
CA LYS A 357 -12.30 11.34 -0.98
C LYS A 357 -11.14 10.61 -0.30
N LYS A 358 -9.90 10.80 -0.76
CA LYS A 358 -8.72 10.15 -0.18
C LYS A 358 -8.43 10.70 1.21
N ALA A 359 -8.55 12.01 1.38
CA ALA A 359 -8.41 12.67 2.68
C ALA A 359 -9.39 12.11 3.73
N LYS A 360 -10.65 11.85 3.32
CA LYS A 360 -11.65 11.22 4.17
C LYS A 360 -11.31 9.77 4.53
N GLU A 361 -10.89 8.94 3.58
CA GLU A 361 -10.55 7.54 3.87
C GLU A 361 -9.32 7.40 4.77
N GLU A 362 -8.26 8.21 4.60
CA GLU A 362 -7.10 8.19 5.51
C GLU A 362 -7.46 8.69 6.92
N CYS A 363 -8.26 9.76 7.03
CA CYS A 363 -8.77 10.23 8.31
C CYS A 363 -9.64 9.17 8.99
N ALA A 364 -10.47 8.46 8.22
CA ALA A 364 -11.27 7.35 8.71
C ALA A 364 -10.40 6.14 9.13
N ARG A 365 -9.30 5.85 8.44
CA ARG A 365 -8.37 4.78 8.82
C ARG A 365 -7.77 5.03 10.21
N LEU A 366 -7.26 6.23 10.46
CA LEU A 366 -6.74 6.62 11.79
C LEU A 366 -7.83 6.68 12.86
N THR A 367 -9.05 7.10 12.49
CA THR A 367 -10.18 7.11 13.41
C THR A 367 -10.60 5.69 13.80
N LEU A 368 -10.56 4.74 12.87
CA LEU A 368 -10.90 3.34 13.14
C LEU A 368 -9.94 2.72 14.16
N GLU A 369 -8.63 2.92 13.94
CA GLU A 369 -7.55 2.47 14.83
C GLU A 369 -7.78 2.95 16.28
N TYR A 370 -8.09 4.24 16.47
CA TYR A 370 -8.45 4.80 17.78
C TYR A 370 -9.72 4.19 18.39
N LEU A 371 -10.78 3.98 17.60
CA LEU A 371 -12.03 3.41 18.13
C LEU A 371 -11.89 1.91 18.48
N GLU A 372 -11.05 1.16 17.75
CA GLU A 372 -10.72 -0.22 18.08
C GLU A 372 -9.97 -0.30 19.43
N GLU A 373 -9.05 0.62 19.73
CA GLU A 373 -8.41 0.74 21.06
C GLU A 373 -9.43 1.07 22.17
N VAL A 374 -10.35 2.03 21.93
CA VAL A 374 -11.42 2.37 22.90
C VAL A 374 -12.34 1.18 23.16
N MET A 375 -12.67 0.40 22.13
CA MET A 375 -13.46 -0.82 22.28
C MET A 375 -12.73 -1.85 23.14
N GLN A 376 -11.44 -2.09 22.87
CA GLN A 376 -10.61 -3.01 23.65
C GLN A 376 -10.52 -2.59 25.12
N GLN A 377 -10.29 -1.29 25.40
CA GLN A 377 -10.25 -0.76 26.77
C GLN A 377 -11.56 -0.99 27.54
N ARG A 378 -12.73 -0.86 26.88
CA ARG A 378 -14.03 -1.16 27.51
C ARG A 378 -14.20 -2.65 27.80
N VAL A 379 -13.75 -3.52 26.90
CA VAL A 379 -13.78 -4.99 27.10
C VAL A 379 -12.87 -5.39 28.26
N ASP A 380 -11.64 -4.90 28.31
CA ASP A 380 -10.67 -5.23 29.36
C ASP A 380 -11.11 -4.72 30.74
N TYR A 381 -11.69 -3.50 30.80
CA TYR A 381 -12.28 -2.96 32.02
C TYR A 381 -13.48 -3.79 32.49
N GLY A 382 -14.39 -4.18 31.58
CA GLY A 382 -15.52 -5.05 31.88
C GLY A 382 -15.09 -6.43 32.39
N MET A 383 -14.08 -7.03 31.75
CA MET A 383 -13.50 -8.31 32.17
C MET A 383 -12.90 -8.22 33.58
N LYS A 384 -12.15 -7.15 33.88
CA LYS A 384 -11.55 -6.91 35.21
C LYS A 384 -12.61 -6.69 36.30
N MET A 385 -13.69 -5.95 35.99
CA MET A 385 -14.84 -5.76 36.89
C MET A 385 -15.54 -7.09 37.19
N MET A 386 -15.81 -7.91 36.17
CA MET A 386 -16.45 -9.23 36.34
C MET A 386 -15.59 -10.21 37.15
N GLN A 387 -14.26 -10.16 36.99
CA GLN A 387 -13.34 -10.97 37.79
C GLN A 387 -13.37 -10.60 39.28
N GLY A 388 -13.47 -9.31 39.60
CA GLY A 388 -13.58 -8.83 40.99
C GLY A 388 -14.86 -9.30 41.69
N ILE A 389 -16.00 -9.31 40.98
CA ILE A 389 -17.29 -9.75 41.53
C ILE A 389 -17.27 -11.26 41.85
N ARG A 390 -16.67 -12.08 40.98
CA ARG A 390 -16.60 -13.54 41.19
C ARG A 390 -15.75 -13.95 42.39
N GLY A 391 -14.81 -13.10 42.81
CA GLY A 391 -14.01 -13.32 44.03
C GLY A 391 -14.77 -13.11 45.34
N ALA A 392 -15.91 -12.39 45.32
CA ALA A 392 -16.69 -12.10 46.52
C ALA A 392 -17.56 -13.28 47.00
N GLU A 393 -17.83 -14.26 46.14
CA GLU A 393 -18.69 -15.40 46.49
C GLU A 393 -18.00 -16.40 47.42
N SER A 394 -16.66 -16.55 47.32
CA SER A 394 -15.86 -17.34 48.26
C SER A 394 -15.63 -16.67 49.63
N ALA A 395 -16.01 -15.39 49.79
CA ALA A 395 -15.85 -14.68 51.06
C ALA A 395 -16.97 -14.99 52.09
N ARG A 396 -18.02 -15.73 51.71
CA ARG A 396 -19.13 -16.08 52.62
C ARG A 396 -18.91 -17.33 53.47
N ASP A 397 -17.93 -18.17 53.15
CA ASP A 397 -17.67 -19.43 53.88
C ASP A 397 -16.60 -19.28 54.98
N GLY A 398 -16.01 -18.07 55.13
CA GLY A 398 -15.01 -17.75 56.15
C GLY A 398 -15.57 -17.12 57.44
N ALA A 399 -16.90 -16.93 57.54
CA ALA A 399 -17.55 -16.20 58.63
C ALA A 399 -18.01 -17.08 59.81
N VAL A 400 -17.36 -18.23 60.05
CA VAL A 400 -17.58 -19.03 61.25
C VAL A 400 -16.66 -18.51 62.37
N GLY A 401 -17.29 -17.86 63.35
CA GLY A 401 -16.67 -17.00 64.35
C GLY A 401 -15.36 -17.48 64.99
N THR A 402 -14.37 -16.58 64.94
CA THR A 402 -13.37 -16.44 66.01
C THR A 402 -13.77 -15.23 66.84
N ALA A 403 -14.35 -15.48 68.01
CA ALA A 403 -14.68 -14.41 68.96
C ALA A 403 -13.38 -13.83 69.52
N LEU A 404 -13.07 -12.58 69.16
CA LEU A 404 -11.94 -11.84 69.73
C LEU A 404 -12.49 -10.79 70.70
N GLU A 405 -12.61 -11.25 71.95
CA GLU A 405 -12.87 -10.45 73.13
C GLU A 405 -11.74 -9.42 73.30
N GLY A 406 -12.07 -8.12 73.25
CA GLY A 406 -11.06 -7.07 73.06
C GLY A 406 -11.67 -5.68 73.05
N GLU A 407 -12.30 -5.31 74.17
CA GLU A 407 -12.92 -4.00 74.39
C GLU A 407 -11.88 -2.86 74.55
N ALA A 408 -12.35 -1.63 74.29
CA ALA A 408 -11.85 -0.34 74.79
C ALA A 408 -10.75 0.44 74.02
N GLU A 409 -10.94 1.77 74.12
CA GLU A 409 -9.97 2.86 73.93
C GLU A 409 -9.55 3.30 72.50
N ALA A 410 -10.33 4.23 71.90
CA ALA A 410 -9.81 5.47 71.29
C ALA A 410 -10.91 6.45 70.77
N VAL A 411 -11.83 6.90 71.64
CA VAL A 411 -12.73 8.03 71.29
C VAL A 411 -11.99 9.36 71.47
N ARG A 412 -11.32 9.90 70.43
CA ARG A 412 -11.04 11.36 70.29
C ARG A 412 -10.39 11.79 68.96
N LYS A 413 -11.20 12.08 67.93
CA LYS A 413 -11.08 13.34 67.16
C LYS A 413 -12.35 13.68 66.35
N LYS A 414 -13.28 14.39 66.99
CA LYS A 414 -14.26 15.23 66.27
C LYS A 414 -13.52 16.39 65.58
N ARG A 415 -14.04 16.86 64.44
CA ARG A 415 -14.75 18.16 64.27
C ARG A 415 -14.35 18.92 62.97
N GLU A 416 -15.36 19.48 62.28
CA GLU A 416 -15.31 20.62 61.30
C GLU A 416 -14.42 20.39 60.04
N VAL A 417 -14.66 20.86 58.81
CA VAL A 417 -15.27 22.06 58.17
C VAL A 417 -15.79 21.59 56.77
N VAL A 418 -16.87 22.04 56.11
CA VAL A 418 -18.02 22.97 56.35
C VAL A 418 -19.14 22.57 55.35
N VAL A 419 -20.29 23.26 55.32
CA VAL A 419 -21.29 23.26 54.24
C VAL A 419 -21.30 24.65 53.61
N ASP A 420 -21.16 24.75 52.28
CA ASP A 420 -21.46 25.97 51.53
C ASP A 420 -22.54 25.63 50.48
N GLU A 421 -23.77 26.04 50.80
CA GLU A 421 -24.85 26.25 49.84
C GLU A 421 -24.73 27.69 49.33
N ASP A 422 -24.64 27.91 48.03
CA ASP A 422 -24.88 29.22 47.42
C ASP A 422 -25.88 29.05 46.27
N GLU A 423 -27.05 29.65 46.46
CA GLU A 423 -28.02 29.93 45.41
C GLU A 423 -27.57 31.18 44.63
N ASP A 424 -27.44 31.09 43.31
CA ASP A 424 -27.52 32.24 42.40
C ASP A 424 -28.16 31.71 41.09
N ALA A 425 -29.45 31.87 40.85
CA ALA A 425 -30.14 33.14 40.54
C ALA A 425 -29.63 33.78 39.24
N PHE A 426 -30.20 33.39 38.09
CA PHE A 426 -30.33 34.27 36.92
C PHE A 426 -31.57 33.91 36.10
N GLU A 427 -32.62 34.71 36.27
CA GLU A 427 -33.79 34.79 35.37
C GLU A 427 -33.46 35.63 34.12
N ASP A 428 -34.28 35.44 33.08
CA ASP A 428 -34.60 36.37 31.97
C ASP A 428 -33.53 37.24 31.29
N ALA A 429 -33.41 37.07 29.96
CA ALA A 429 -33.61 38.18 29.00
C ALA A 429 -33.75 37.69 27.54
N MET A 430 -34.82 38.16 26.87
CA MET A 430 -34.97 38.44 25.42
C MET A 430 -34.59 37.33 24.40
N GLU A 431 -35.48 36.83 23.53
CA GLU A 431 -36.45 37.52 22.66
C GLU A 431 -35.83 38.66 21.83
N GLU A 432 -35.32 38.32 20.64
CA GLU A 432 -35.38 39.27 19.52
C GLU A 432 -35.67 38.53 18.21
N VAL A 433 -36.63 39.07 17.47
CA VAL A 433 -37.09 38.60 16.16
C VAL A 433 -36.56 39.56 15.12
N GLU A 434 -35.86 39.07 14.11
CA GLU A 434 -35.72 39.80 12.84
C GLU A 434 -36.17 38.92 11.65
N THR A 435 -36.79 39.62 10.70
CA THR A 435 -37.55 39.15 9.54
C THR A 435 -36.70 38.84 8.31
#